data_AF-N1Q2H6-F1
#
_entry.id   AF-N1Q2H6-F1
#
_cell.length_a   1.000
_cell.length_b   1.000
_cell.length_c   1.000
_cell.angle_alpha   90.00
_cell.angle_beta   90.00
_cell.angle_gamma   90.00
#
_symmetry.space_group_name_H-M   'P 1'
#
loop_
_entity.id
_entity.type
_entity.pdbx_description
1 polymer ?
#
loop_
_entity_poly.entity_id
_entity_poly.type
_entity_poly.pdbx_seq_one_letter_code
_entity_poly.pdbx_strand_id
1 'polypeptide(L)'
;MPGGRPPIDLEARRAWITERVAAGITQKEIRRELEEHNGLKVGRSKLMQQLAKWNITARRPAYKDSEELRECVAHCFHVLRLTDNRTQEVLEKKGYHIGAKRIARLRKEMGLLKRIPAGERDDAEAVIARLLHQELKDGNNIRELGRKQLYKHIRSKYNVIGR
;
A
#
# COMPACT_ATOMS: atom_id res chain seq x y z
N MET A 1 14.98 -13.54 40.27
CA MET A 1 15.19 -14.32 39.03
C MET A 1 14.93 -13.43 37.82
N PRO A 2 15.93 -12.95 37.07
CA PRO A 2 15.66 -12.32 35.79
C PRO A 2 15.45 -13.42 34.74
N GLY A 3 14.19 -13.81 34.51
CA GLY A 3 13.78 -14.69 33.43
C GLY A 3 13.83 -13.96 32.08
N GLY A 4 15.03 -13.76 31.54
CA GLY A 4 15.24 -13.21 30.21
C GLY A 4 15.41 -14.32 29.18
N ARG A 5 14.56 -14.33 28.14
CA ARG A 5 14.75 -15.18 26.95
C ARG A 5 16.17 -14.97 26.41
N PRO A 6 16.94 -16.03 26.09
CA PRO A 6 18.33 -15.88 25.66
C PRO A 6 18.41 -14.90 24.48
N PRO A 7 19.44 -14.03 24.47
CA PRO A 7 19.59 -13.05 23.41
C PRO A 7 19.71 -13.79 22.08
N ILE A 8 18.71 -13.61 21.20
CA ILE A 8 18.80 -14.09 19.82
C ILE A 8 20.08 -13.51 19.22
N ASP A 9 21.02 -14.39 18.89
CA ASP A 9 22.22 -14.05 18.16
C ASP A 9 21.88 -13.92 16.67
N LEU A 10 22.13 -12.72 16.14
CA LEU A 10 21.92 -12.37 14.75
C LEU A 10 23.23 -12.34 13.97
N GLU A 11 24.39 -12.42 14.63
CA GLU A 11 25.71 -12.41 13.97
C GLU A 11 25.90 -13.63 13.09
N ALA A 12 25.51 -14.82 13.57
CA ALA A 12 25.60 -16.07 12.82
C ALA A 12 24.88 -16.01 11.45
N ARG A 13 23.94 -15.09 11.27
CA ARG A 13 23.15 -14.93 10.03
C ARG A 13 23.36 -13.57 9.36
N ARG A 14 24.40 -12.84 9.73
CA ARG A 14 24.71 -11.51 9.19
C ARG A 14 24.81 -11.53 7.66
N ALA A 15 25.54 -12.50 7.09
CA ALA A 15 25.72 -12.60 5.64
C ALA A 15 24.39 -12.75 4.91
N TRP A 16 23.55 -13.68 5.36
CA TRP A 16 22.22 -13.93 4.81
C TRP A 16 21.29 -12.71 4.92
N ILE A 17 21.26 -12.03 6.08
CA ILE A 17 20.45 -10.83 6.27
C ILE A 17 20.94 -9.70 5.36
N THR A 18 22.25 -9.54 5.20
CA THR A 18 22.86 -8.50 4.37
C THR A 18 22.54 -8.72 2.90
N GLU A 19 22.63 -9.95 2.40
CA GLU A 19 22.26 -10.32 1.04
C GLU A 19 20.78 -10.04 0.76
N ARG A 20 19.89 -10.40 1.70
CA ARG A 20 18.45 -10.13 1.58
C ARG A 20 18.12 -8.63 1.60
N VAL A 21 18.83 -7.84 2.41
CA VAL A 21 18.68 -6.37 2.39
C VAL A 21 19.23 -5.77 1.08
N ALA A 22 20.35 -6.28 0.58
CA ALA A 22 20.91 -5.87 -0.71
C ALA A 22 19.99 -6.22 -1.89
N ALA A 23 19.29 -7.35 -1.82
CA ALA A 23 18.25 -7.75 -2.77
C ALA A 23 16.97 -6.89 -2.70
N GLY A 24 16.90 -5.89 -1.80
CA GLY A 24 15.76 -4.97 -1.70
C GLY A 24 14.53 -5.55 -1.00
N ILE A 25 14.65 -6.73 -0.39
CA ILE A 25 13.55 -7.41 0.30
C ILE A 25 13.14 -6.61 1.54
N THR A 26 11.82 -6.52 1.79
CA THR A 26 11.35 -5.70 2.90
C THR A 26 11.65 -6.34 4.25
N GLN A 27 11.85 -5.51 5.27
CA GLN A 27 12.06 -5.97 6.65
C GLN A 27 10.96 -6.91 7.16
N LYS A 28 9.72 -6.75 6.65
CA LYS A 28 8.61 -7.64 7.00
C LYS A 28 8.83 -9.05 6.44
N GLU A 29 9.29 -9.15 5.19
CA GLU A 29 9.61 -10.41 4.53
C GLU A 29 10.86 -11.05 5.13
N ILE A 30 11.91 -10.27 5.40
CA ILE A 30 13.12 -10.78 6.10
C ILE A 30 12.73 -11.38 7.45
N ARG A 31 11.83 -10.72 8.21
CA ARG A 31 11.33 -11.27 9.48
C ARG A 31 10.49 -12.53 9.29
N ARG A 32 9.67 -12.58 8.25
CA ARG A 32 8.87 -13.76 7.91
C ARG A 32 9.78 -14.94 7.56
N GLU A 33 10.75 -14.74 6.67
CA GLU A 33 11.74 -15.75 6.29
C GLU A 33 12.62 -16.19 7.47
N LEU A 34 12.97 -15.26 8.38
CA LEU A 34 13.69 -15.60 9.62
C LEU A 34 12.85 -16.46 10.58
N GLU A 35 11.54 -16.25 10.63
CA GLU A 35 10.64 -17.06 11.45
C GLU A 35 10.37 -18.43 10.79
N GLU A 36 10.13 -18.46 9.48
CA GLU A 36 9.78 -19.65 8.69
C GLU A 36 10.95 -20.61 8.44
N HIS A 37 12.08 -20.11 7.93
CA HIS A 37 13.22 -20.96 7.56
C HIS A 37 14.20 -21.15 8.71
N ASN A 38 14.29 -20.16 9.58
CA ASN A 38 15.39 -20.06 10.55
C ASN A 38 14.93 -20.25 11.99
N GLY A 39 13.61 -20.31 12.25
CA GLY A 39 13.02 -20.46 13.58
C GLY A 39 13.30 -19.28 14.53
N LEU A 40 13.76 -18.15 14.00
CA LEU A 40 14.19 -16.99 14.79
C LEU A 40 13.12 -15.90 14.78
N LYS A 41 12.38 -15.80 15.88
CA LYS A 41 11.39 -14.74 16.08
C LYS A 41 12.04 -13.42 16.48
N VAL A 42 12.42 -12.61 15.50
CA VAL A 42 13.07 -11.31 15.72
C VAL A 42 12.03 -10.18 15.74
N GLY A 43 12.05 -9.37 16.80
CA GLY A 43 11.26 -8.13 16.87
C GLY A 43 11.77 -7.08 15.88
N ARG A 44 10.86 -6.26 15.33
CA ARG A 44 11.20 -5.19 14.36
C ARG A 44 12.33 -4.28 14.88
N SER A 45 12.23 -3.82 16.12
CA SER A 45 13.23 -2.93 16.72
C SER A 45 14.59 -3.59 16.86
N LYS A 46 14.64 -4.88 17.20
CA LYS A 46 15.90 -5.63 17.34
C LYS A 46 16.59 -5.80 15.99
N LEU A 47 15.83 -6.13 14.93
CA LEU A 47 16.37 -6.18 13.57
C LEU A 47 16.89 -4.80 13.13
N MET A 48 16.18 -3.71 13.42
CA MET A 48 16.64 -2.36 13.07
C MET A 48 17.88 -1.93 13.84
N GLN A 49 17.94 -2.17 15.14
CA GLN A 49 19.14 -1.91 15.93
C GLN A 49 20.34 -2.70 15.40
N GLN A 50 20.13 -3.96 15.01
CA GLN A 50 21.20 -4.79 14.48
C GLN A 50 21.65 -4.33 13.09
N LEU A 51 20.72 -3.98 12.19
CA LEU A 51 21.05 -3.41 10.89
C LEU A 51 21.80 -2.07 11.03
N ALA A 52 21.40 -1.23 11.98
CA ALA A 52 22.10 0.01 12.29
C ALA A 52 23.51 -0.25 12.83
N LYS A 53 23.69 -1.24 13.72
CA LYS A 53 25.02 -1.69 14.18
C LYS A 53 25.91 -2.18 13.04
N TRP A 54 25.33 -2.83 12.04
CA TRP A 54 26.06 -3.29 10.85
C TRP A 54 26.25 -2.20 9.78
N ASN A 55 25.84 -0.96 10.07
CA ASN A 55 25.84 0.17 9.14
C ASN A 55 25.04 -0.09 7.84
N ILE A 56 24.09 -1.03 7.88
CA ILE A 56 23.23 -1.38 6.76
C ILE A 56 21.97 -0.52 6.87
N THR A 57 21.91 0.51 6.04
CA THR A 57 20.68 1.28 5.92
C THR A 57 19.76 0.57 4.93
N ALA A 58 18.72 -0.10 5.43
CA ALA A 58 17.67 -0.67 4.61
C ALA A 58 16.81 0.46 3.98
N ARG A 59 17.36 1.19 3.02
CA ARG A 59 16.61 2.13 2.19
C ARG A 59 15.92 1.31 1.11
N ARG A 60 14.62 1.52 0.94
CA ARG A 60 13.95 1.06 -0.27
C ARG A 60 14.68 1.68 -1.47
N PRO A 61 14.90 0.93 -2.56
CA PRO A 61 15.46 1.49 -3.77
C PRO A 61 14.65 2.73 -4.16
N ALA A 62 15.35 3.78 -4.58
CA ALA A 62 14.68 4.96 -5.09
C ALA A 62 13.85 4.54 -6.31
N TYR A 63 12.53 4.75 -6.24
CA TYR A 63 11.70 4.57 -7.42
C TYR A 63 12.20 5.54 -8.51
N LYS A 64 12.27 5.04 -9.75
CA LYS A 64 12.55 5.87 -10.92
C LYS A 64 11.22 6.41 -11.41
N ASP A 65 11.10 7.74 -11.49
CA ASP A 65 9.96 8.39 -12.13
C ASP A 65 10.14 8.26 -13.64
N SER A 66 9.55 7.21 -14.21
CA SER A 66 9.53 6.95 -15.66
C SER A 66 8.17 7.28 -16.25
N GLU A 67 8.13 7.59 -17.55
CA GLU A 67 6.89 7.78 -18.32
C GLU A 67 5.94 6.58 -18.15
N GLU A 68 6.47 5.36 -18.26
CA GLU A 68 5.72 4.11 -18.07
C GLU A 68 5.02 4.00 -16.70
N LEU A 69 5.70 4.48 -15.64
CA LEU A 69 5.12 4.49 -14.30
C LEU A 69 3.96 5.48 -14.22
N ARG A 70 4.12 6.66 -14.83
CA ARG A 70 3.07 7.69 -14.90
C ARG A 70 1.87 7.18 -15.69
N GLU A 71 2.08 6.57 -16.85
CA GLU A 71 1.02 5.94 -17.63
C GLU A 71 0.29 4.86 -16.85
N CYS A 72 1.01 3.99 -16.14
CA CYS A 72 0.41 2.98 -15.28
C CYS A 72 -0.44 3.59 -14.16
N VAL A 73 0.03 4.68 -13.53
CA VAL A 73 -0.71 5.40 -12.49
C VAL A 73 -1.95 6.07 -13.06
N ALA A 74 -1.86 6.70 -14.22
CA ALA A 74 -3.01 7.30 -14.91
C ALA A 74 -4.05 6.24 -15.30
N HIS A 75 -3.59 5.11 -15.83
CA HIS A 75 -4.46 3.98 -16.18
C HIS A 75 -5.18 3.41 -14.94
N CYS A 76 -4.45 3.22 -13.84
CA CYS A 76 -5.04 2.78 -12.58
C CYS A 76 -6.07 3.78 -12.03
N PHE A 77 -5.84 5.08 -12.23
CA PHE A 77 -6.70 6.14 -11.72
C PHE A 77 -7.97 6.34 -12.57
N HIS A 78 -7.83 6.46 -13.89
CA HIS A 78 -8.94 6.80 -14.78
C HIS A 78 -9.77 5.60 -15.23
N VAL A 79 -9.10 4.52 -15.65
CA VAL A 79 -9.79 3.36 -16.25
C VAL A 79 -10.21 2.39 -15.15
N LEU A 80 -9.26 1.98 -14.30
CA LEU A 80 -9.54 1.01 -13.25
C LEU A 80 -10.17 1.62 -12.00
N ARG A 81 -10.18 2.96 -11.90
CA ARG A 81 -10.68 3.71 -10.73
C ARG A 81 -10.18 3.11 -9.42
N LEU A 82 -8.88 2.84 -9.32
CA LEU A 82 -8.29 2.25 -8.12
C LEU A 82 -7.93 3.31 -7.08
N THR A 83 -8.07 2.95 -5.81
CA THR A 83 -7.52 3.75 -4.72
C THR A 83 -5.99 3.77 -4.79
N ASP A 84 -5.34 4.77 -4.18
CA ASP A 84 -3.88 4.87 -4.21
C ASP A 84 -3.20 3.63 -3.54
N ASN A 85 -3.86 3.00 -2.56
CA ASN A 85 -3.40 1.75 -1.94
C ASN A 85 -3.50 0.55 -2.90
N ARG A 86 -4.62 0.41 -3.60
CA ARG A 86 -4.79 -0.68 -4.57
C ARG A 86 -3.91 -0.48 -5.80
N THR A 87 -3.67 0.78 -6.18
CA THR A 87 -2.70 1.16 -7.20
C THR A 87 -1.28 0.73 -6.81
N GLN A 88 -0.89 0.92 -5.54
CA GLN A 88 0.38 0.39 -5.05
C GLN A 88 0.51 -1.11 -5.26
N GLU A 89 -0.51 -1.89 -4.90
CA GLU A 89 -0.46 -3.35 -5.06
C GLU A 89 -0.33 -3.77 -6.53
N VAL A 90 -1.01 -3.08 -7.44
CA VAL A 90 -0.90 -3.33 -8.89
C VAL A 90 0.50 -2.97 -9.41
N LEU A 91 1.05 -1.85 -8.97
CA LEU A 91 2.38 -1.38 -9.35
C LEU A 91 3.48 -2.31 -8.80
N GLU A 92 3.31 -2.80 -7.57
CA GLU A 92 4.23 -3.73 -6.93
C GLU A 92 4.28 -5.07 -7.69
N LYS A 93 3.14 -5.56 -8.20
CA LYS A 93 3.09 -6.74 -9.10
C LYS A 93 3.79 -6.50 -10.44
N LYS A 94 3.87 -5.26 -10.90
CA LYS A 94 4.60 -4.86 -12.11
C LYS A 94 6.09 -4.58 -11.85
N GLY A 95 6.57 -4.78 -10.62
CA GLY A 95 7.97 -4.52 -10.23
C GLY A 95 8.27 -3.07 -9.81
N TYR A 96 7.25 -2.19 -9.73
CA TYR A 96 7.42 -0.83 -9.27
C TYR A 96 7.23 -0.73 -7.75
N HIS A 97 8.33 -0.50 -7.03
CA HIS A 97 8.31 -0.37 -5.57
C HIS A 97 8.03 1.07 -5.10
N ILE A 98 6.83 1.57 -5.36
CA ILE A 98 6.38 2.92 -4.94
C ILE A 98 5.33 2.84 -3.82
N GLY A 99 5.47 3.65 -2.78
CA GLY A 99 4.49 3.69 -1.69
C GLY A 99 3.25 4.53 -2.01
N ALA A 100 2.09 4.19 -1.46
CA ALA A 100 0.81 4.89 -1.69
C ALA A 100 0.86 6.42 -1.49
N LYS A 101 1.60 6.93 -0.48
CA LYS A 101 1.78 8.38 -0.30
C LYS A 101 2.49 9.05 -1.49
N ARG A 102 3.42 8.33 -2.11
CA ARG A 102 4.21 8.82 -3.24
C ARG A 102 3.44 8.71 -4.54
N ILE A 103 2.63 7.66 -4.70
CA ILE A 103 1.61 7.57 -5.77
C ILE A 103 0.66 8.77 -5.67
N ALA A 104 0.14 9.08 -4.47
CA ALA A 104 -0.76 10.22 -4.29
C ALA A 104 -0.10 11.56 -4.61
N ARG A 105 1.22 11.69 -4.42
CA ARG A 105 1.99 12.88 -4.83
C ARG A 105 2.19 12.92 -6.34
N LEU A 106 2.68 11.85 -6.94
CA LEU A 106 2.86 11.71 -8.39
C LEU A 106 1.55 12.00 -9.14
N ARG A 107 0.45 11.46 -8.63
CA ARG A 107 -0.90 11.72 -9.12
C ARG A 107 -1.24 13.22 -9.12
N LYS A 108 -0.93 13.94 -8.05
CA LYS A 108 -1.15 15.40 -7.98
C LYS A 108 -0.25 16.17 -8.94
N GLU A 109 1.02 15.77 -9.06
CA GLU A 109 1.99 16.36 -10.00
C GLU A 109 1.52 16.20 -11.45
N MET A 110 0.84 15.09 -11.77
CA MET A 110 0.20 14.84 -13.05
C MET A 110 -1.17 15.54 -13.24
N GLY A 111 -1.64 16.32 -12.26
CA GLY A 111 -2.96 16.98 -12.33
C GLY A 111 -4.16 16.04 -12.13
N LEU A 112 -3.93 14.77 -11.81
CA LEU A 112 -4.97 13.74 -11.62
C LEU A 112 -5.68 13.93 -10.27
N LEU A 113 -6.48 14.97 -10.10
CA LEU A 113 -7.07 15.30 -8.80
C LEU A 113 -8.32 14.46 -8.51
N LYS A 114 -8.52 14.14 -7.21
CA LYS A 114 -9.78 13.60 -6.71
C LYS A 114 -10.81 14.72 -6.54
N ARG A 115 -11.17 15.38 -7.64
CA ARG A 115 -12.23 16.40 -7.71
C ARG A 115 -13.01 16.17 -8.98
N ILE A 116 -14.33 16.24 -8.88
CA ILE A 116 -15.20 16.23 -10.05
C ILE A 116 -15.26 17.67 -10.56
N PRO A 117 -14.94 17.92 -11.83
CA PRO A 117 -15.21 19.20 -12.48
C PRO A 117 -16.69 19.58 -12.31
N ALA A 118 -17.01 20.87 -12.23
CA ALA A 118 -18.38 21.30 -11.99
C ALA A 118 -19.38 20.76 -13.03
N GLY A 119 -18.94 20.62 -14.29
CA GLY A 119 -19.76 20.10 -15.39
C GLY A 119 -19.94 18.58 -15.42
N GLU A 120 -19.18 17.82 -14.63
CA GLU A 120 -19.27 16.34 -14.57
C GLU A 120 -19.96 15.86 -13.28
N ARG A 121 -20.51 16.78 -12.48
CA ARG A 121 -21.12 16.45 -11.19
C ARG A 121 -22.34 15.58 -11.35
N ASP A 122 -23.22 15.92 -12.28
CA ASP A 122 -24.48 15.20 -12.48
C ASP A 122 -24.21 13.76 -12.95
N ASP A 123 -23.22 13.56 -13.83
CA ASP A 123 -22.79 12.24 -14.27
C ASP A 123 -22.18 11.43 -13.12
N ALA A 124 -21.37 12.06 -12.28
CA ALA A 124 -20.78 11.41 -11.13
C ALA A 124 -21.82 11.03 -10.06
N GLU A 125 -22.82 11.89 -9.83
CA GLU A 125 -23.95 11.61 -8.95
C GLU A 125 -24.83 10.48 -9.50
N ALA A 126 -25.08 10.45 -10.82
CA ALA A 126 -25.80 9.36 -11.47
C ALA A 126 -25.07 8.02 -11.32
N VAL A 127 -23.74 8.01 -11.44
CA VAL A 127 -22.92 6.81 -11.19
C VAL A 127 -23.03 6.35 -9.73
N ILE A 128 -22.99 7.27 -8.77
CA ILE A 128 -23.14 6.93 -7.34
C ILE A 128 -24.53 6.38 -7.06
N ALA A 129 -25.58 6.99 -7.59
CA ALA A 129 -26.96 6.51 -7.45
C ALA A 129 -27.09 5.08 -7.99
N ARG A 130 -26.56 4.79 -9.18
CA ARG A 130 -26.56 3.44 -9.76
C ARG A 130 -25.84 2.43 -8.86
N LEU A 131 -24.66 2.78 -8.35
CA LEU A 131 -23.89 1.90 -7.45
C LEU A 131 -24.64 1.64 -6.14
N LEU A 132 -25.28 2.65 -5.55
CA LEU A 132 -26.09 2.50 -4.34
C LEU A 132 -27.29 1.58 -4.59
N HIS A 133 -27.98 1.74 -5.73
CA HIS A 133 -29.08 0.86 -6.11
C HIS A 133 -28.63 -0.59 -6.30
N GLN A 134 -27.45 -0.81 -6.87
CA GLN A 134 -26.87 -2.14 -7.02
C GLN A 134 -26.54 -2.76 -5.66
N GLU A 135 -25.84 -2.03 -4.78
CA GLU A 135 -25.51 -2.50 -3.43
C GLU A 135 -26.76 -2.81 -2.57
N LEU A 136 -27.85 -2.06 -2.78
CA LEU A 136 -29.13 -2.30 -2.11
C LEU A 136 -29.82 -3.58 -2.60
N LYS A 137 -29.64 -3.93 -3.88
CA LYS A 137 -30.15 -5.15 -4.50
C LYS A 137 -29.32 -6.37 -4.14
N ASP A 138 -28.00 -6.20 -4.08
CA ASP A 138 -27.04 -7.27 -3.74
C ASP A 138 -27.10 -7.67 -2.25
N GLY A 139 -27.94 -7.00 -1.46
CA GLY A 139 -28.20 -7.36 -0.06
C GLY A 139 -27.07 -6.98 0.90
N ASN A 140 -26.13 -6.13 0.48
CA ASN A 140 -25.09 -5.65 1.38
C ASN A 140 -25.70 -4.79 2.49
N ASN A 141 -25.14 -4.86 3.72
CA ASN A 141 -25.60 -4.15 4.93
C ASN A 141 -25.48 -2.61 4.85
N ILE A 142 -25.49 -2.02 3.65
CA ILE A 142 -25.48 -0.58 3.46
C ILE A 142 -26.73 0.10 4.03
N ARG A 143 -27.82 -0.65 4.27
CA ARG A 143 -29.04 -0.15 4.93
C ARG A 143 -28.82 0.24 6.40
N GLU A 144 -27.86 -0.39 7.06
CA GLU A 144 -27.52 -0.12 8.46
C GLU A 144 -26.44 0.97 8.59
N LEU A 145 -25.81 1.37 7.48
CA LEU A 145 -24.76 2.38 7.48
C LEU A 145 -25.36 3.79 7.51
N GLY A 146 -24.90 4.58 8.48
CA GLY A 146 -25.19 6.02 8.48
C GLY A 146 -24.54 6.71 7.28
N ARG A 147 -25.07 7.88 6.88
CA ARG A 147 -24.62 8.66 5.70
C ARG A 147 -23.10 8.76 5.53
N LYS A 148 -22.35 9.09 6.60
CA LYS A 148 -20.88 9.19 6.56
C LYS A 148 -20.20 7.84 6.27
N GLN A 149 -20.73 6.76 6.83
CA GLN A 149 -20.20 5.41 6.63
C GLN A 149 -20.52 4.91 5.22
N LEU A 150 -21.70 5.24 4.69
CA LEU A 150 -22.09 4.94 3.32
C LEU A 150 -21.15 5.60 2.29
N TYR A 151 -20.86 6.89 2.44
CA TYR A 151 -19.88 7.55 1.57
C TYR A 151 -18.49 6.91 1.66
N LYS A 152 -18.04 6.56 2.87
CA LYS A 152 -16.74 5.92 3.07
C LYS A 152 -16.71 4.55 2.39
N HIS A 153 -17.79 3.78 2.52
CA HIS A 153 -17.93 2.46 1.90
C HIS A 153 -17.86 2.56 0.37
N ILE A 154 -18.71 3.40 -0.23
CA ILE A 154 -18.77 3.58 -1.68
C ILE A 154 -17.46 4.15 -2.24
N ARG A 155 -16.86 5.16 -1.57
CA ARG A 155 -15.54 5.69 -1.96
C ARG A 155 -14.42 4.67 -1.84
N SER A 156 -14.45 3.83 -0.82
CA SER A 156 -13.41 2.82 -0.63
C SER A 156 -13.52 1.69 -1.64
N LYS A 157 -14.74 1.29 -2.00
CA LYS A 157 -15.02 0.15 -2.87
C LYS A 157 -14.91 0.50 -4.35
N TYR A 158 -15.41 1.66 -4.75
CA TYR A 158 -15.50 2.06 -6.16
C TYR A 158 -14.64 3.28 -6.52
N ASN A 159 -13.94 3.89 -5.55
CA ASN A 159 -13.12 5.12 -5.72
C ASN A 159 -13.84 6.26 -6.45
N VAL A 160 -15.18 6.29 -6.38
CA VAL A 160 -16.01 7.34 -6.96
C VAL A 160 -16.00 8.57 -6.08
N ILE A 161 -16.08 9.74 -6.70
CA ILE A 161 -16.13 11.02 -6.01
C ILE A 161 -17.47 11.62 -6.38
N GLY A 162 -18.19 12.14 -5.40
CA GLY A 162 -19.50 12.76 -5.53
C GLY A 162 -20.07 13.06 -4.16
N ARG A 163 -21.15 13.83 -4.15
CA ARG A 163 -21.89 14.25 -2.96
C ARG A 163 -23.17 13.45 -2.83
#